data_AF-A0A1S8BK15-F1
#
_entry.id   AF-A0A1S8BK15-F1
#
_cell.length_a   1.000
_cell.length_b   1.000
_cell.length_c   1.000
_cell.angle_alpha   90.00
_cell.angle_beta   90.00
_cell.angle_gamma   90.00
#
_symmetry.space_group_name_H-M   'P 1'
#
loop_
_entity.id
_entity.type
_entity.pdbx_description
1 polymer ?
#
loop_
_entity_poly.entity_id
_entity_poly.type
_entity_poly.pdbx_seq_one_letter_code
_entity_poly.pdbx_strand_id
1 'polypeptide(L)'
;MDVTEIPRIQHDFPPEPEEARKVRLERLDQIKAEFIHAWTGYKEHAWLKDEVAPISGDSRDTLGGWAATLVDSLDTLWIMDLKPDFEDAVAAVNAIDFSTCTLSELNVFEATTRHLGGLLSAYDVSDGQYPTLLQKAWELGHMLYAAFDTPNRMPVTRWNFRDAADGKPQEASDAALSAEMGSLTLEFTRLSQLTGDVRFFDAAQRVMDVFDEQQNRTRLPGMWPVAVNARDLDFTAWNSFTIGGMADSLYEYLPKVRGLGFISPLVSKKRKRKKKRKRDGERDARRETSKQASINQKKTFAHTVPNSNTPSSAAQPRSTASSSKPQPPR
;
A
#
# COMPACT_ATOMS: atom_id res chain seq x y z
N MET A 1 7.63 -9.88 -20.69
CA MET A 1 6.26 -10.42 -20.69
C MET A 1 5.33 -9.23 -20.79
N ASP A 2 4.50 -9.21 -21.82
CA ASP A 2 3.46 -8.20 -21.96
C ASP A 2 2.48 -8.36 -20.79
N VAL A 3 2.28 -7.28 -20.02
CA VAL A 3 1.58 -7.32 -18.71
C VAL A 3 0.11 -6.95 -18.87
N THR A 4 -0.37 -6.79 -20.11
CA THR A 4 -1.71 -6.27 -20.43
C THR A 4 -2.79 -7.33 -20.54
N GLU A 5 -2.44 -8.60 -20.77
CA GLU A 5 -3.41 -9.71 -20.77
C GLU A 5 -3.25 -10.55 -19.51
N ILE A 6 -4.28 -10.55 -18.66
CA ILE A 6 -4.41 -11.49 -17.55
C ILE A 6 -4.94 -12.80 -18.15
N PRO A 7 -4.19 -13.91 -18.08
CA PRO A 7 -4.67 -15.18 -18.59
C PRO A 7 -5.93 -15.60 -17.83
N ARG A 8 -6.89 -16.22 -18.52
CA ARG A 8 -8.09 -16.79 -17.90
C ARG A 8 -7.65 -17.82 -16.85
N ILE A 9 -7.96 -17.53 -15.59
CA ILE A 9 -7.73 -18.45 -14.46
C ILE A 9 -8.97 -19.30 -14.16
N GLN A 10 -10.15 -18.84 -14.59
CA GLN A 10 -11.42 -19.51 -14.38
C GLN A 10 -11.46 -20.81 -15.17
N HIS A 11 -11.80 -21.91 -14.49
CA HIS A 11 -12.06 -23.18 -15.12
C HIS A 11 -13.18 -23.06 -16.18
N ASP A 12 -13.07 -23.80 -17.27
CA ASP A 12 -14.08 -23.86 -18.32
C ASP A 12 -15.03 -25.03 -18.04
N PHE A 13 -16.13 -24.75 -17.37
CA PHE A 13 -17.11 -25.77 -17.03
C PHE A 13 -17.87 -26.22 -18.29
N PRO A 14 -18.03 -27.53 -18.52
CA PRO A 14 -18.90 -28.03 -19.58
C PRO A 14 -20.36 -27.65 -19.29
N PRO A 15 -21.26 -27.73 -20.29
CA PRO A 15 -22.69 -27.56 -20.06
C PRO A 15 -23.18 -28.44 -18.90
N GLU A 16 -23.89 -27.82 -17.95
CA GLU A 16 -24.37 -28.51 -16.76
C GLU A 16 -25.46 -29.53 -17.12
N PRO A 17 -25.32 -30.82 -16.75
CA PRO A 17 -26.37 -31.81 -16.92
C PRO A 17 -27.63 -31.45 -16.10
N GLU A 18 -28.81 -31.81 -16.61
CA GLU A 18 -30.08 -31.46 -15.94
C GLU A 18 -30.19 -31.96 -14.50
N GLU A 19 -29.70 -33.17 -14.21
CA GLU A 19 -29.69 -33.71 -12.84
C GLU A 19 -28.75 -32.91 -11.92
N ALA A 20 -27.59 -32.47 -12.43
CA ALA A 20 -26.67 -31.63 -11.67
C ALA A 20 -27.29 -30.24 -11.41
N ARG A 21 -27.97 -29.67 -12.41
CA ARG A 21 -28.72 -28.42 -12.30
C ARG A 21 -29.79 -28.51 -11.22
N LYS A 22 -30.55 -29.60 -11.18
CA LYS A 22 -31.58 -29.84 -10.16
C LYS A 22 -30.98 -29.85 -8.75
N VAL A 23 -29.92 -30.63 -8.54
CA VAL A 23 -29.23 -30.69 -7.23
C VAL A 23 -28.64 -29.33 -6.83
N ARG A 24 -28.06 -28.59 -7.78
CA ARG A 24 -27.52 -27.24 -7.52
C ARG A 24 -28.61 -26.27 -7.09
N LEU A 25 -29.78 -26.30 -7.74
CA LEU A 25 -30.91 -25.43 -7.40
C LEU A 25 -31.50 -25.79 -6.03
N GLU A 26 -31.68 -27.08 -5.72
CA GLU A 26 -32.12 -27.53 -4.39
C GLU A 26 -31.17 -27.05 -3.27
N ARG A 27 -29.85 -27.10 -3.51
CA ARG A 27 -28.85 -26.58 -2.57
C ARG A 27 -28.88 -25.06 -2.47
N LEU A 28 -29.08 -24.36 -3.57
CA LEU A 28 -29.20 -22.90 -3.60
C LEU A 28 -30.39 -22.44 -2.75
N ASP A 29 -31.54 -23.12 -2.86
CA ASP A 29 -32.72 -22.83 -2.05
C ASP A 29 -32.47 -23.07 -0.57
N GLN A 30 -31.78 -24.16 -0.21
CA GLN A 30 -31.40 -24.43 1.19
C GLN A 30 -30.47 -23.35 1.75
N ILE A 31 -29.44 -22.92 1.00
CA ILE A 31 -28.52 -21.85 1.42
C ILE A 31 -29.29 -20.53 1.63
N LYS A 32 -30.20 -20.19 0.71
CA LYS A 32 -31.03 -18.99 0.84
C LYS A 32 -31.95 -19.07 2.06
N ALA A 33 -32.52 -20.23 2.35
CA ALA A 33 -33.36 -20.44 3.54
C ALA A 33 -32.57 -20.23 4.85
N GLU A 34 -31.35 -20.78 4.94
CA GLU A 34 -30.48 -20.58 6.11
C GLU A 34 -30.04 -19.12 6.27
N PHE A 35 -29.72 -18.43 5.16
CA PHE A 35 -29.45 -17.00 5.20
C PHE A 35 -30.64 -16.21 5.72
N ILE A 36 -31.86 -16.47 5.22
CA ILE A 36 -33.07 -15.79 5.68
C ILE A 36 -33.32 -16.05 7.16
N HIS A 37 -33.07 -17.26 7.65
CA HIS A 37 -33.16 -17.59 9.08
C HIS A 37 -32.19 -16.73 9.91
N ALA A 38 -30.91 -16.71 9.56
CA ALA A 38 -29.89 -15.91 10.25
C ALA A 38 -30.18 -14.39 10.17
N TRP A 39 -30.56 -13.91 8.98
CA TRP A 39 -30.89 -12.50 8.74
C TRP A 39 -32.11 -12.05 9.53
N THR A 40 -33.15 -12.90 9.61
CA THR A 40 -34.34 -12.62 10.43
C THR A 40 -33.96 -12.53 11.91
N GLY A 41 -33.15 -13.46 12.42
CA GLY A 41 -32.63 -13.40 13.78
C GLY A 41 -31.82 -12.13 14.04
N TYR A 42 -30.98 -11.70 13.10
CA TYR A 42 -30.25 -10.43 13.20
C TYR A 42 -31.20 -9.22 13.26
N LYS A 43 -32.18 -9.15 12.35
CA LYS A 43 -33.18 -8.06 12.33
C LYS A 43 -33.97 -7.96 13.62
N GLU A 44 -34.32 -9.10 14.23
CA GLU A 44 -35.13 -9.13 15.45
C GLU A 44 -34.33 -8.79 16.71
N HIS A 45 -33.06 -9.21 16.79
CA HIS A 45 -32.29 -9.19 18.03
C HIS A 45 -31.13 -8.19 18.05
N ALA A 46 -30.65 -7.74 16.89
CA ALA A 46 -29.39 -7.02 16.78
C ALA A 46 -29.39 -5.97 15.66
N TRP A 47 -30.57 -5.47 15.24
CA TRP A 47 -30.63 -4.42 14.22
C TRP A 47 -29.80 -3.20 14.61
N LEU A 48 -28.94 -2.73 13.69
CA LEU A 48 -27.94 -1.67 13.89
C LEU A 48 -26.83 -1.99 14.90
N LYS A 49 -26.71 -3.24 15.34
CA LYS A 49 -25.62 -3.74 16.17
C LYS A 49 -24.62 -4.52 15.32
N ASP A 50 -23.38 -4.62 15.79
CA ASP A 50 -22.36 -5.32 15.01
C ASP A 50 -22.67 -6.80 14.87
N GLU A 51 -23.10 -7.45 15.95
CA GLU A 51 -23.32 -8.90 16.00
C GLU A 51 -24.54 -9.29 16.85
N VAL A 52 -25.21 -10.36 16.45
CA VAL A 52 -26.19 -11.08 17.28
C VAL A 52 -25.49 -12.16 18.09
N ALA A 53 -25.87 -12.34 19.35
CA ALA A 53 -25.48 -13.48 20.18
C ALA A 53 -26.55 -14.58 20.07
N PRO A 54 -26.41 -15.57 19.18
CA PRO A 54 -27.52 -16.40 18.71
C PRO A 54 -28.14 -17.32 19.77
N ILE A 55 -27.42 -17.59 20.86
CA ILE A 55 -27.93 -18.42 21.97
C ILE A 55 -28.73 -17.60 22.98
N SER A 56 -28.29 -16.37 23.31
CA SER A 56 -28.98 -15.54 24.29
C SER A 56 -30.01 -14.59 23.68
N GLY A 57 -29.89 -14.27 22.38
CA GLY A 57 -30.69 -13.25 21.71
C GLY A 57 -30.24 -11.81 22.02
N ASP A 58 -29.09 -11.63 22.69
CA ASP A 58 -28.48 -10.32 22.92
C ASP A 58 -27.72 -9.83 21.68
N SER A 59 -27.23 -8.59 21.75
CA SER A 59 -26.39 -7.98 20.71
C SER A 59 -25.02 -7.54 21.25
N ARG A 60 -24.01 -7.44 20.39
CA ARG A 60 -22.67 -6.93 20.73
C ARG A 60 -22.18 -5.92 19.70
N ASP A 61 -21.39 -4.96 20.17
CA ASP A 61 -20.74 -3.92 19.35
C ASP A 61 -19.20 -4.08 19.43
N THR A 62 -18.68 -5.11 18.76
CA THR A 62 -17.26 -5.53 18.78
C THR A 62 -16.42 -4.90 17.65
N LEU A 63 -17.07 -4.21 16.72
CA LEU A 63 -16.51 -3.71 15.46
C LEU A 63 -16.82 -2.21 15.25
N GLY A 64 -16.92 -1.47 16.34
CA GLY A 64 -17.12 -0.02 16.35
C GLY A 64 -18.56 0.42 16.58
N GLY A 65 -19.52 -0.50 16.62
CA GLY A 65 -20.95 -0.19 16.71
C GLY A 65 -21.49 0.41 15.42
N TRP A 66 -20.97 -0.05 14.29
CA TRP A 66 -21.31 0.44 12.94
C TRP A 66 -22.12 -0.58 12.15
N ALA A 67 -22.88 -1.41 12.87
CA ALA A 67 -23.76 -2.41 12.30
C ALA A 67 -23.02 -3.38 11.35
N ALA A 68 -21.88 -3.90 11.79
CA ALA A 68 -21.02 -4.76 10.96
C ALA A 68 -21.77 -5.86 10.20
N THR A 69 -22.63 -6.65 10.86
CA THR A 69 -23.44 -7.69 10.18
C THR A 69 -24.36 -7.11 9.11
N LEU A 70 -24.95 -5.93 9.33
CA LEU A 70 -25.83 -5.27 8.36
C LEU A 70 -25.04 -4.85 7.12
N VAL A 71 -23.86 -4.25 7.30
CA VAL A 71 -22.99 -3.82 6.19
C VAL A 71 -22.42 -5.02 5.44
N ASP A 72 -21.89 -6.03 6.14
CA ASP A 72 -21.33 -7.26 5.56
C ASP A 72 -22.39 -8.08 4.79
N SER A 73 -23.68 -7.89 5.08
CA SER A 73 -24.76 -8.65 4.42
C SER A 73 -25.30 -7.98 3.15
N LEU A 74 -24.95 -6.72 2.87
CA LEU A 74 -25.56 -5.96 1.77
C LEU A 74 -25.37 -6.63 0.40
N ASP A 75 -24.14 -7.00 0.06
CA ASP A 75 -23.90 -7.66 -1.24
C ASP A 75 -24.58 -9.02 -1.35
N THR A 76 -24.68 -9.76 -0.24
CA THR A 76 -25.31 -11.07 -0.18
C THR A 76 -26.83 -10.94 -0.36
N LEU A 77 -27.46 -9.96 0.29
CA LEU A 77 -28.87 -9.61 0.07
C LEU A 77 -29.13 -9.32 -1.41
N TRP A 78 -28.24 -8.57 -2.05
CA TRP A 78 -28.35 -8.28 -3.47
C TRP A 78 -28.19 -9.53 -4.33
N ILE A 79 -27.16 -10.34 -4.10
CA ILE A 79 -26.83 -11.56 -4.87
C ILE A 79 -27.94 -12.62 -4.74
N MET A 80 -28.55 -12.75 -3.56
CA MET A 80 -29.63 -13.69 -3.28
C MET A 80 -31.01 -13.21 -3.76
N ASP A 81 -31.09 -12.05 -4.40
CA ASP A 81 -32.34 -11.45 -4.86
C ASP A 81 -33.33 -11.16 -3.70
N LEU A 82 -32.81 -10.65 -2.59
CA LEU A 82 -33.56 -10.16 -1.43
C LEU A 82 -33.60 -8.62 -1.44
N LYS A 83 -34.10 -8.05 -2.55
CA LYS A 83 -34.06 -6.59 -2.80
C LYS A 83 -34.81 -5.75 -1.76
N PRO A 84 -35.99 -6.15 -1.25
CA PRO A 84 -36.67 -5.38 -0.20
C PRO A 84 -35.82 -5.24 1.07
N ASP A 85 -35.23 -6.34 1.54
CA ASP A 85 -34.32 -6.34 2.69
C ASP A 85 -33.05 -5.51 2.43
N PHE A 86 -32.53 -5.57 1.19
CA PHE A 86 -31.40 -4.73 0.78
C PHE A 86 -31.73 -3.24 0.90
N GLU A 87 -32.90 -2.80 0.40
CA GLU A 87 -33.32 -1.40 0.45
C GLU A 87 -33.49 -0.90 1.90
N ASP A 88 -34.10 -1.72 2.76
CA ASP A 88 -34.21 -1.43 4.20
C ASP A 88 -32.83 -1.30 4.86
N ALA A 89 -31.90 -2.20 4.52
CA ALA A 89 -30.54 -2.16 5.03
C ALA A 89 -29.76 -0.94 4.52
N VAL A 90 -29.87 -0.56 3.25
CA VAL A 90 -29.24 0.67 2.71
C VAL A 90 -29.76 1.91 3.44
N ALA A 91 -31.08 1.99 3.67
CA ALA A 91 -31.66 3.09 4.43
C ALA A 91 -31.08 3.18 5.85
N ALA A 92 -30.91 2.04 6.52
CA ALA A 92 -30.26 1.95 7.83
C ALA A 92 -28.78 2.35 7.80
N VAL A 93 -28.00 1.88 6.81
CA VAL A 93 -26.59 2.26 6.63
C VAL A 93 -26.41 3.76 6.45
N ASN A 94 -27.31 4.41 5.71
CA ASN A 94 -27.22 5.84 5.46
C ASN A 94 -27.30 6.67 6.76
N ALA A 95 -27.93 6.14 7.81
CA ALA A 95 -28.04 6.79 9.12
C ALA A 95 -26.83 6.57 10.05
N ILE A 96 -25.88 5.69 9.69
CA ILE A 96 -24.69 5.41 10.52
C ILE A 96 -23.76 6.62 10.57
N ASP A 97 -23.30 7.00 11.76
CA ASP A 97 -22.30 8.06 11.95
C ASP A 97 -20.93 7.47 12.30
N PHE A 98 -20.07 7.41 11.29
CA PHE A 98 -18.69 6.92 11.41
C PHE A 98 -17.78 7.82 12.26
N SER A 99 -18.22 9.03 12.65
CA SER A 99 -17.45 9.88 13.57
C SER A 99 -17.56 9.43 15.03
N THR A 100 -18.50 8.52 15.33
CA THR A 100 -18.66 7.90 16.65
C THR A 100 -18.15 6.47 16.62
N CYS A 101 -17.74 5.90 17.77
CA CYS A 101 -17.31 4.51 17.85
C CYS A 101 -17.46 4.02 19.30
N THR A 102 -17.91 2.79 19.48
CA THR A 102 -18.05 2.16 20.80
C THR A 102 -16.70 1.73 21.40
N LEU A 103 -15.68 1.53 20.56
CA LEU A 103 -14.37 1.05 20.97
C LEU A 103 -13.42 2.19 21.36
N SER A 104 -12.42 1.88 22.19
CA SER A 104 -11.30 2.79 22.47
C SER A 104 -10.28 2.83 21.33
N GLU A 105 -10.05 1.67 20.71
CA GLU A 105 -9.15 1.49 19.58
C GLU A 105 -9.90 0.75 18.48
N LEU A 106 -9.88 1.32 17.28
CA LEU A 106 -10.43 0.71 16.09
C LEU A 106 -9.41 -0.21 15.44
N ASN A 107 -9.82 -1.42 15.06
CA ASN A 107 -9.01 -2.23 14.16
C ASN A 107 -9.19 -1.75 12.72
N VAL A 108 -8.17 -1.08 12.17
CA VAL A 108 -8.21 -0.49 10.82
C VAL A 108 -8.38 -1.56 9.75
N PHE A 109 -7.79 -2.75 9.95
CA PHE A 109 -7.95 -3.87 9.03
C PHE A 109 -9.41 -4.35 8.99
N GLU A 110 -10.03 -4.62 10.13
CA GLU A 110 -11.43 -5.09 10.18
C GLU A 110 -12.41 -4.03 9.64
N ALA A 111 -12.21 -2.75 9.98
CA ALA A 111 -13.05 -1.68 9.45
C ALA A 111 -12.89 -1.53 7.92
N THR A 112 -11.70 -1.79 7.38
CA THR A 112 -11.44 -1.77 5.95
C THR A 112 -12.11 -2.94 5.25
N THR A 113 -11.82 -4.18 5.66
CA THR A 113 -12.27 -5.37 4.94
C THR A 113 -13.76 -5.63 5.05
N ARG A 114 -14.37 -5.32 6.21
CA ARG A 114 -15.81 -5.48 6.44
C ARG A 114 -16.62 -4.30 5.96
N HIS A 115 -16.44 -3.14 6.59
CA HIS A 115 -17.31 -2.00 6.36
C HIS A 115 -17.00 -1.33 5.02
N LEU A 116 -15.75 -0.94 4.77
CA LEU A 116 -15.39 -0.31 3.50
C LEU A 116 -15.57 -1.30 2.34
N GLY A 117 -15.13 -2.56 2.52
CA GLY A 117 -15.33 -3.64 1.57
C GLY A 117 -16.81 -3.88 1.24
N GLY A 118 -17.66 -4.05 2.25
CA GLY A 118 -19.10 -4.30 2.11
C GLY A 118 -19.86 -3.14 1.46
N LEU A 119 -19.52 -1.89 1.79
CA LEU A 119 -20.11 -0.72 1.14
C LEU A 119 -19.74 -0.64 -0.35
N LEU A 120 -18.47 -0.87 -0.68
CA LEU A 120 -17.98 -0.86 -2.06
C LEU A 120 -18.53 -2.04 -2.87
N SER A 121 -18.58 -3.24 -2.27
CA SER A 121 -19.12 -4.43 -2.93
C SER A 121 -20.61 -4.25 -3.22
N ALA A 122 -21.40 -3.80 -2.25
CA ALA A 122 -22.82 -3.50 -2.41
C ALA A 122 -23.08 -2.45 -3.50
N TYR A 123 -22.26 -1.40 -3.56
CA TYR A 123 -22.31 -0.42 -4.64
C TYR A 123 -22.03 -1.05 -6.02
N ASP A 124 -20.99 -1.87 -6.12
CA ASP A 124 -20.58 -2.49 -7.38
C ASP A 124 -21.57 -3.56 -7.86
N VAL A 125 -22.05 -4.46 -7.00
CA VAL A 125 -23.01 -5.51 -7.41
C VAL A 125 -24.37 -4.93 -7.76
N SER A 126 -24.73 -3.77 -7.20
CA SER A 126 -25.95 -3.04 -7.55
C SER A 126 -25.80 -2.13 -8.77
N ASP A 127 -24.71 -2.26 -9.52
CA ASP A 127 -24.41 -1.45 -10.70
C ASP A 127 -24.49 0.07 -10.42
N GLY A 128 -24.11 0.48 -9.20
CA GLY A 128 -24.10 1.87 -8.77
C GLY A 128 -25.47 2.52 -8.59
N GLN A 129 -26.55 1.74 -8.51
CA GLN A 129 -27.92 2.24 -8.32
C GLN A 129 -28.11 3.01 -7.00
N TYR A 130 -27.26 2.76 -6.01
CA TYR A 130 -27.34 3.34 -4.66
C TYR A 130 -26.10 4.21 -4.38
N PRO A 131 -26.05 5.45 -4.91
CA PRO A 131 -24.87 6.32 -4.78
C PRO A 131 -24.54 6.69 -3.32
N THR A 132 -25.51 6.59 -2.42
CA THR A 132 -25.28 6.81 -0.98
C THR A 132 -24.29 5.80 -0.40
N LEU A 133 -24.26 4.56 -0.90
CA LEU A 133 -23.27 3.57 -0.46
C LEU A 133 -21.83 4.03 -0.76
N LEU A 134 -21.59 4.57 -1.95
CA LEU A 134 -20.29 5.13 -2.30
C LEU A 134 -19.95 6.37 -1.46
N GLN A 135 -20.95 7.20 -1.14
CA GLN A 135 -20.77 8.32 -0.22
C GLN A 135 -20.34 7.84 1.18
N LYS A 136 -21.03 6.85 1.75
CA LYS A 136 -20.65 6.25 3.05
C LYS A 136 -19.27 5.60 3.00
N ALA A 137 -18.93 4.91 1.91
CA ALA A 137 -17.60 4.35 1.70
C ALA A 137 -16.52 5.44 1.64
N TRP A 138 -16.82 6.58 1.01
CA TRP A 138 -15.92 7.74 0.98
C TRP A 138 -15.73 8.37 2.36
N GLU A 139 -16.80 8.55 3.14
CA GLU A 139 -16.74 9.05 4.52
C GLU A 139 -15.86 8.14 5.40
N LEU A 140 -16.12 6.83 5.38
CA LEU A 140 -15.34 5.84 6.13
C LEU A 140 -13.89 5.79 5.64
N GLY A 141 -13.66 5.75 4.33
CA GLY A 141 -12.32 5.74 3.76
C GLY A 141 -11.50 6.97 4.18
N HIS A 142 -12.13 8.14 4.27
CA HIS A 142 -11.50 9.36 4.78
C HIS A 142 -11.08 9.25 6.24
N MET A 143 -11.94 8.67 7.07
CA MET A 143 -11.62 8.41 8.47
C MET A 143 -10.46 7.43 8.59
N LEU A 144 -10.51 6.29 7.89
CA LEU A 144 -9.45 5.28 7.91
C LEU A 144 -8.12 5.81 7.35
N TYR A 145 -8.16 6.72 6.38
CA TYR A 145 -6.97 7.38 5.85
C TYR A 145 -6.22 8.18 6.91
N ALA A 146 -6.91 8.70 7.95
CA ALA A 146 -6.26 9.44 9.04
C ALA A 146 -5.35 8.57 9.92
N ALA A 147 -5.56 7.24 9.95
CA ALA A 147 -4.67 6.31 10.64
C ALA A 147 -3.26 6.24 10.02
N PHE A 148 -3.07 6.76 8.80
CA PHE A 148 -1.78 6.88 8.12
C PHE A 148 -1.07 8.21 8.40
N ASP A 149 -1.64 9.09 9.24
CA ASP A 149 -1.00 10.35 9.63
C ASP A 149 0.05 10.15 10.73
N THR A 150 1.00 9.26 10.44
CA THR A 150 2.21 8.99 11.21
C THR A 150 3.42 9.64 10.52
N PRO A 151 4.54 9.89 11.23
CA PRO A 151 5.74 10.48 10.64
C PRO A 151 6.28 9.73 9.41
N ASN A 152 6.15 8.40 9.39
CA ASN A 152 6.62 7.53 8.32
C ASN A 152 5.53 7.09 7.33
N ARG A 153 4.28 7.54 7.52
CA ARG A 153 3.10 7.24 6.69
C ARG A 153 2.68 5.77 6.67
N MET A 154 3.08 4.98 7.65
CA MET A 154 2.51 3.65 7.91
C MET A 154 1.25 3.78 8.77
N PRO A 155 0.24 2.91 8.57
CA PRO A 155 -0.98 2.95 9.36
C PRO A 155 -0.74 2.51 10.80
N VAL A 156 -1.47 3.12 11.72
CA VAL A 156 -1.68 2.56 13.07
C VAL A 156 -2.78 1.50 12.97
N THR A 157 -2.46 0.22 13.22
CA THR A 157 -3.44 -0.87 13.01
C THR A 157 -4.47 -1.02 14.14
N ARG A 158 -4.13 -0.60 15.36
CA ARG A 158 -5.04 -0.40 16.49
C ARG A 158 -5.13 1.09 16.78
N TRP A 159 -6.12 1.73 16.18
CA TRP A 159 -6.15 3.18 16.05
C TRP A 159 -7.12 3.83 17.02
N ASN A 160 -6.59 4.65 17.94
CA ASN A 160 -7.40 5.53 18.77
C ASN A 160 -7.69 6.82 18.00
N PHE A 161 -8.84 6.84 17.31
CA PHE A 161 -9.26 7.97 16.48
C PHE A 161 -9.64 9.22 17.29
N ARG A 162 -10.02 9.08 18.57
CA ARG A 162 -10.29 10.24 19.46
C ARG A 162 -8.99 10.98 19.77
N ASP A 163 -7.95 10.24 20.09
CA ASP A 163 -6.61 10.78 20.30
C ASP A 163 -6.08 11.48 19.04
N ALA A 164 -6.32 10.88 17.87
CA ALA A 164 -5.98 11.49 16.59
C ALA A 164 -6.78 12.78 16.32
N ALA A 165 -8.08 12.80 16.65
CA ALA A 165 -8.93 13.99 16.51
C ALA A 165 -8.48 15.14 17.43
N ASP A 166 -7.96 14.83 18.62
CA ASP A 166 -7.36 15.80 19.55
C ASP A 166 -5.95 16.26 19.11
N GLY A 167 -5.45 15.79 17.96
CA GLY A 167 -4.15 16.16 17.42
C GLY A 167 -2.97 15.54 18.15
N LYS A 168 -3.19 14.44 18.90
CA LYS A 168 -2.09 13.72 19.54
C LYS A 168 -1.19 13.06 18.47
N PRO A 169 0.14 13.01 18.68
CA PRO A 169 1.04 12.34 17.76
C PRO A 169 0.66 10.86 17.58
N GLN A 170 0.68 10.41 16.33
CA GLN A 170 0.41 9.02 15.97
C GLN A 170 1.72 8.32 15.59
N GLU A 171 1.84 7.04 15.95
CA GLU A 171 3.03 6.24 15.63
C GLU A 171 2.60 4.83 15.24
N ALA A 172 3.21 4.30 14.17
CA ALA A 172 2.99 2.92 13.76
C ALA A 172 3.63 1.94 14.76
N SER A 173 3.07 0.74 14.85
CA SER A 173 3.55 -0.32 15.74
C SER A 173 4.88 -0.92 15.25
N ASP A 174 5.74 -1.35 16.18
CA ASP A 174 6.94 -2.15 15.92
C ASP A 174 6.64 -3.67 15.78
N ALA A 175 5.39 -4.06 16.03
CA ALA A 175 4.89 -5.43 15.98
C ALA A 175 3.51 -5.50 15.30
N ALA A 176 3.36 -4.85 14.13
CA ALA A 176 2.13 -4.91 13.35
C ALA A 176 1.98 -6.27 12.65
N LEU A 177 0.76 -6.78 12.51
CA LEU A 177 0.52 -8.02 11.75
C LEU A 177 0.65 -7.76 10.25
N SER A 178 1.37 -8.64 9.56
CA SER A 178 1.63 -8.54 8.13
C SER A 178 0.35 -8.59 7.29
N ALA A 179 -0.63 -9.43 7.67
CA ALA A 179 -1.96 -9.45 7.07
C ALA A 179 -2.67 -8.09 7.19
N GLU A 180 -2.72 -7.50 8.39
CA GLU A 180 -3.41 -6.22 8.61
C GLU A 180 -2.80 -5.08 7.78
N MET A 181 -1.49 -5.11 7.57
CA MET A 181 -0.78 -4.12 6.76
C MET A 181 -0.99 -4.33 5.24
N GLY A 182 -1.00 -5.60 4.79
CA GLY A 182 -1.11 -5.96 3.38
C GLY A 182 -2.53 -5.91 2.81
N SER A 183 -3.52 -6.08 3.67
CA SER A 183 -4.92 -6.30 3.30
C SER A 183 -5.78 -5.05 3.36
N LEU A 184 -5.20 -3.90 3.02
CA LEU A 184 -5.90 -2.62 2.83
C LEU A 184 -6.02 -2.24 1.35
N THR A 185 -5.30 -2.99 0.49
CA THR A 185 -4.99 -2.54 -0.87
C THR A 185 -6.16 -2.65 -1.83
N LEU A 186 -7.05 -3.63 -1.71
CA LEU A 186 -8.18 -3.78 -2.63
C LEU A 186 -9.19 -2.65 -2.45
N GLU A 187 -9.64 -2.43 -1.23
CA GLU A 187 -10.68 -1.48 -0.85
C GLU A 187 -10.22 -0.05 -1.11
N PHE A 188 -9.02 0.31 -0.65
CA PHE A 188 -8.47 1.66 -0.87
C PHE A 188 -8.22 1.93 -2.35
N THR A 189 -7.80 0.91 -3.12
CA THR A 189 -7.65 1.05 -4.58
C THR A 189 -9.01 1.24 -5.24
N ARG A 190 -10.00 0.41 -4.91
CA ARG A 190 -11.34 0.50 -5.50
C ARG A 190 -12.02 1.82 -5.15
N LEU A 191 -11.91 2.29 -3.91
CA LEU A 191 -12.39 3.59 -3.51
C LEU A 191 -11.75 4.72 -4.34
N SER A 192 -10.44 4.64 -4.60
CA SER A 192 -9.75 5.60 -5.47
C SER A 192 -10.24 5.54 -6.92
N GLN A 193 -10.54 4.35 -7.43
CA GLN A 193 -11.05 4.17 -8.80
C GLN A 193 -12.44 4.82 -8.95
N LEU A 194 -13.33 4.62 -7.97
CA LEU A 194 -14.71 5.11 -8.01
C LEU A 194 -14.79 6.62 -7.74
N THR A 195 -13.98 7.13 -6.82
CA THR A 195 -14.04 8.55 -6.39
C THR A 195 -13.10 9.47 -7.16
N GLY A 196 -12.08 8.91 -7.81
CA GLY A 196 -10.99 9.67 -8.44
C GLY A 196 -9.95 10.22 -7.44
N ASP A 197 -10.16 10.05 -6.13
CA ASP A 197 -9.20 10.48 -5.11
C ASP A 197 -8.09 9.45 -4.94
N VAL A 198 -6.90 9.80 -5.44
CA VAL A 198 -5.75 8.90 -5.44
C VAL A 198 -5.09 8.70 -4.07
N ARG A 199 -5.51 9.44 -3.03
CA ARG A 199 -4.87 9.38 -1.71
C ARG A 199 -5.00 7.99 -1.08
N PHE A 200 -6.16 7.34 -1.23
CA PHE A 200 -6.39 6.01 -0.66
C PHE A 200 -5.45 4.97 -1.28
N PHE A 201 -5.41 4.88 -2.61
CA PHE A 201 -4.49 4.00 -3.33
C PHE A 201 -3.03 4.28 -2.94
N ASP A 202 -2.64 5.56 -2.90
CA ASP A 202 -1.28 5.97 -2.60
C ASP A 202 -0.86 5.58 -1.17
N ALA A 203 -1.79 5.59 -0.20
CA ALA A 203 -1.54 5.12 1.15
C ALA A 203 -1.28 3.62 1.21
N ALA A 204 -2.19 2.81 0.68
CA ALA A 204 -2.02 1.35 0.71
C ALA A 204 -0.82 0.89 -0.14
N GLN A 205 -0.57 1.52 -1.28
CA GLN A 205 0.57 1.20 -2.14
C GLN A 205 1.92 1.49 -1.47
N ARG A 206 2.03 2.52 -0.64
CA ARG A 206 3.28 2.80 0.09
C ARG A 206 3.66 1.67 1.04
N VAL A 207 2.68 1.05 1.68
CA VAL A 207 2.91 -0.12 2.54
C VAL A 207 3.44 -1.28 1.70
N MET A 208 2.81 -1.55 0.55
CA MET A 208 3.25 -2.62 -0.36
C MET A 208 4.61 -2.38 -1.01
N ASP A 209 4.99 -1.12 -1.24
CA ASP A 209 6.32 -0.78 -1.73
C ASP A 209 7.42 -1.25 -0.74
N VAL A 210 7.15 -1.21 0.58
CA VAL A 210 8.08 -1.71 1.61
C VAL A 210 8.16 -3.23 1.59
N PHE A 211 7.00 -3.91 1.51
CA PHE A 211 6.95 -5.36 1.33
C PHE A 211 7.78 -5.79 0.10
N ASP A 212 7.53 -5.20 -1.06
CA ASP A 212 8.23 -5.50 -2.33
C ASP A 212 9.74 -5.26 -2.23
N GLU A 213 10.18 -4.12 -1.67
CA GLU A 213 11.60 -3.80 -1.52
C GLU A 213 12.35 -4.81 -0.65
N GLN A 214 11.68 -5.39 0.35
CA GLN A 214 12.31 -6.24 1.37
C GLN A 214 12.08 -7.74 1.16
N GLN A 215 11.28 -8.14 0.17
CA GLN A 215 10.85 -9.53 -0.05
C GLN A 215 11.99 -10.56 -0.11
N ASN A 216 13.16 -10.17 -0.63
CA ASN A 216 14.32 -11.05 -0.79
C ASN A 216 15.33 -10.94 0.35
N ARG A 217 15.06 -10.07 1.34
CA ARG A 217 15.93 -9.81 2.51
C ARG A 217 15.42 -10.49 3.78
N THR A 218 14.20 -11.03 3.75
CA THR A 218 13.65 -11.80 4.86
C THR A 218 14.41 -13.12 5.02
N ARG A 219 14.21 -13.80 6.15
CA ARG A 219 14.84 -15.12 6.39
C ARG A 219 14.34 -16.21 5.44
N LEU A 220 13.23 -15.96 4.74
CA LEU A 220 12.65 -16.86 3.75
C LEU A 220 12.26 -16.02 2.51
N PRO A 221 13.15 -15.90 1.50
CA PRO A 221 12.92 -15.06 0.33
C PRO A 221 11.56 -15.32 -0.34
N GLY A 222 10.79 -14.26 -0.56
CA GLY A 222 9.43 -14.33 -1.10
C GLY A 222 8.34 -14.48 -0.03
N MET A 223 8.69 -14.61 1.25
CA MET A 223 7.76 -14.62 2.38
C MET A 223 8.14 -13.55 3.40
N TRP A 224 7.13 -12.94 4.01
CA TRP A 224 7.28 -12.00 5.12
C TRP A 224 6.89 -12.66 6.44
N PRO A 225 7.50 -12.23 7.56
CA PRO A 225 7.13 -12.76 8.87
C PRO A 225 5.72 -12.33 9.27
N VAL A 226 5.11 -13.07 10.19
CA VAL A 226 3.77 -12.80 10.74
C VAL A 226 3.64 -11.38 11.28
N ALA A 227 4.66 -10.90 12.00
CA ALA A 227 4.75 -9.55 12.51
C ALA A 227 5.85 -8.77 11.79
N VAL A 228 5.65 -7.47 11.62
CA VAL A 228 6.58 -6.55 10.96
C VAL A 228 6.74 -5.27 11.79
N ASN A 229 7.93 -4.67 11.75
CA ASN A 229 8.16 -3.37 12.39
C ASN A 229 7.78 -2.25 11.42
N ALA A 230 6.56 -1.74 11.59
CA ALA A 230 6.03 -0.64 10.79
C ALA A 230 6.55 0.72 11.25
N ARG A 231 7.04 0.88 12.50
CA ARG A 231 7.70 2.09 12.99
C ARG A 231 9.00 2.38 12.25
N ASP A 232 9.88 1.39 12.16
CA ASP A 232 11.23 1.51 11.61
C ASP A 232 11.32 1.07 10.14
N LEU A 233 10.21 0.63 9.55
CA LEU A 233 10.13 0.07 8.21
C LEU A 233 11.06 -1.14 8.03
N ASP A 234 11.14 -2.01 9.05
CA ASP A 234 11.88 -3.27 8.98
C ASP A 234 10.92 -4.46 9.01
N PHE A 235 10.61 -4.98 7.82
CA PHE A 235 9.72 -6.12 7.62
C PHE A 235 10.50 -7.44 7.55
N THR A 236 11.76 -7.44 8.00
CA THR A 236 12.68 -8.59 7.89
C THR A 236 13.15 -9.14 9.24
N ALA A 237 13.08 -8.35 10.31
CA ALA A 237 13.66 -8.69 11.61
C ALA A 237 13.07 -9.96 12.25
N TRP A 238 11.74 -10.11 12.15
CA TRP A 238 10.97 -11.20 12.75
C TRP A 238 11.22 -12.54 12.03
N ASN A 239 10.94 -13.66 12.70
CA ASN A 239 11.34 -15.00 12.25
C ASN A 239 10.22 -16.05 12.22
N SER A 240 8.97 -15.67 12.50
CA SER A 240 7.81 -16.56 12.41
C SER A 240 7.13 -16.38 11.05
N PHE A 241 6.91 -17.47 10.31
CA PHE A 241 6.33 -17.46 8.97
C PHE A 241 5.16 -18.43 8.90
N THR A 242 4.08 -18.03 8.23
CA THR A 242 2.90 -18.87 8.00
C THR A 242 2.14 -18.37 6.76
N ILE A 243 1.21 -19.19 6.28
CA ILE A 243 0.18 -18.82 5.31
C ILE A 243 -1.23 -18.89 5.91
N GLY A 244 -1.35 -19.14 7.22
CA GLY A 244 -2.60 -19.10 7.96
C GLY A 244 -2.88 -17.73 8.58
N GLY A 245 -3.75 -17.71 9.59
CA GLY A 245 -4.15 -16.48 10.29
C GLY A 245 -2.97 -15.58 10.66
N MET A 246 -3.20 -14.26 10.59
CA MET A 246 -2.22 -13.19 10.80
C MET A 246 -1.25 -12.93 9.62
N ALA A 247 -1.21 -13.79 8.61
CA ALA A 247 -0.39 -13.60 7.40
C ALA A 247 -1.12 -13.95 6.09
N ASP A 248 -2.14 -14.80 6.13
CA ASP A 248 -2.96 -15.28 5.01
C ASP A 248 -3.32 -14.20 3.98
N SER A 249 -4.07 -13.18 4.40
CA SER A 249 -4.71 -12.21 3.50
C SER A 249 -3.69 -11.28 2.82
N LEU A 250 -2.50 -11.09 3.39
CA LEU A 250 -1.39 -10.42 2.69
C LEU A 250 -1.09 -11.13 1.37
N TYR A 251 -0.94 -12.46 1.40
CA TYR A 251 -0.64 -13.25 0.21
C TYR A 251 -1.85 -13.38 -0.72
N GLU A 252 -3.06 -13.41 -0.16
CA GLU A 252 -4.32 -13.42 -0.91
C GLU A 252 -4.50 -12.15 -1.76
N TYR A 253 -4.15 -10.98 -1.22
CA TYR A 253 -4.39 -9.70 -1.88
C TYR A 253 -3.44 -9.46 -3.07
N LEU A 254 -2.23 -10.03 -3.06
CA LEU A 254 -1.25 -9.87 -4.16
C LEU A 254 -1.82 -10.21 -5.54
N PRO A 255 -2.38 -11.43 -5.79
CA PRO A 255 -3.01 -11.74 -7.06
C PRO A 255 -4.34 -11.00 -7.27
N LYS A 256 -5.12 -10.72 -6.22
CA LYS A 256 -6.43 -10.05 -6.34
C LYS A 256 -6.30 -8.61 -6.83
N VAL A 257 -5.34 -7.84 -6.31
CA VAL A 257 -5.12 -6.44 -6.71
C VAL A 257 -4.73 -6.35 -8.18
N ARG A 258 -4.00 -7.34 -8.70
CA ARG A 258 -3.72 -7.42 -10.14
C ARG A 258 -4.99 -7.56 -10.97
N GLY A 259 -5.98 -8.33 -10.49
CA GLY A 259 -7.27 -8.52 -11.15
C GLY A 259 -8.16 -7.27 -11.17
N LEU A 260 -8.04 -6.40 -10.16
CA LEU A 260 -8.83 -5.16 -10.03
C LEU A 260 -8.54 -4.11 -11.13
N GLY A 261 -7.46 -4.30 -11.91
CA GLY A 261 -7.07 -3.41 -13.00
C GLY A 261 -6.28 -2.18 -12.51
N PHE A 262 -5.15 -1.91 -13.16
CA PHE A 262 -4.29 -0.79 -12.80
C PHE A 262 -4.95 0.58 -13.07
N ILE A 263 -4.75 1.52 -12.13
CA ILE A 263 -5.02 2.97 -12.30
C ILE A 263 -4.10 3.54 -13.40
N SER A 264 -4.43 3.27 -14.65
CA SER A 264 -3.55 3.46 -15.81
C SER A 264 -3.14 4.94 -16.09
N PRO A 265 -3.98 5.97 -15.85
CA PRO A 265 -3.57 7.34 -16.16
C PRO A 265 -2.70 8.04 -15.09
N LEU A 266 -3.03 7.86 -13.80
CA LEU A 266 -2.42 8.64 -12.71
C LEU A 266 -1.12 8.02 -12.18
N VAL A 267 -1.06 6.69 -12.07
CA VAL A 267 0.11 5.96 -11.57
C VAL A 267 1.21 5.90 -12.62
N SER A 268 0.88 5.80 -13.92
CA SER A 268 1.89 5.85 -14.98
C SER A 268 2.61 7.20 -15.02
N LYS A 269 1.90 8.31 -14.74
CA LYS A 269 2.49 9.66 -14.59
C LYS A 269 3.40 9.75 -13.37
N LYS A 270 3.00 9.23 -12.20
CA LYS A 270 3.84 9.18 -10.99
C LYS A 270 5.09 8.29 -11.18
N ARG A 271 4.95 7.08 -11.74
CA ARG A 271 6.08 6.18 -12.06
C ARG A 271 7.06 6.80 -13.05
N LYS A 272 6.56 7.46 -14.11
CA LYS A 272 7.40 8.23 -15.05
C LYS A 272 8.13 9.38 -14.35
N ARG A 273 7.48 10.11 -13.44
CA ARG A 273 8.09 11.19 -12.64
C ARG A 273 9.15 10.66 -11.66
N LYS A 274 8.90 9.55 -10.95
CA LYS A 274 9.87 8.90 -10.03
C LYS A 274 11.09 8.37 -10.80
N LYS A 275 10.89 7.71 -11.95
CA LYS A 275 11.98 7.30 -12.85
C LYS A 275 12.77 8.49 -13.41
N LYS A 276 12.09 9.60 -13.76
CA LYS A 276 12.75 10.83 -14.23
C LYS A 276 13.63 11.44 -13.14
N ARG A 277 13.11 11.62 -11.93
CA ARG A 277 13.87 12.15 -10.78
C ARG A 277 15.11 11.31 -10.45
N LYS A 278 14.99 9.98 -10.47
CA LYS A 278 16.14 9.08 -10.25
C LYS A 278 17.20 9.22 -11.35
N ARG A 279 16.80 9.28 -12.62
CA ARG A 279 17.71 9.50 -13.76
C ARG A 279 18.39 10.87 -13.72
N ASP A 280 17.66 11.91 -13.32
CA ASP A 280 18.20 13.26 -13.23
C ASP A 280 19.23 13.34 -12.08
N GLY A 281 18.93 12.77 -10.91
CA GLY A 281 19.90 12.66 -9.81
C GLY A 281 21.17 11.86 -10.14
N GLU A 282 21.05 10.73 -10.86
CA GLU A 282 22.21 9.97 -11.34
C GLU A 282 23.04 10.74 -12.38
N ARG A 283 22.40 11.57 -13.22
CA ARG A 283 23.10 12.44 -14.19
C ARG A 283 23.85 13.57 -13.50
N ASP A 284 23.25 14.17 -12.48
CA ASP A 284 23.87 15.26 -11.72
C ASP A 284 25.08 14.74 -10.93
N ALA A 285 24.94 13.58 -10.27
CA ALA A 285 26.06 12.92 -9.58
C ALA A 285 27.24 12.58 -10.53
N ARG A 286 26.93 12.14 -11.77
CA ARG A 286 27.96 11.88 -12.81
C ARG A 286 28.64 13.16 -13.30
N ARG A 287 27.90 14.27 -13.41
CA ARG A 287 28.46 15.58 -13.78
C ARG A 287 29.40 16.11 -12.70
N GLU A 288 29.05 15.95 -11.43
CA GLU A 288 29.90 16.35 -10.31
C GLU A 288 31.19 15.53 -10.25
N THR A 289 31.11 14.20 -10.38
CA THR A 289 32.30 13.34 -10.44
C THR A 289 33.21 13.67 -11.63
N SER A 290 32.64 13.94 -12.80
CA SER A 290 33.41 14.35 -13.99
C SER A 290 34.10 15.71 -13.80
N LYS A 291 33.40 16.70 -13.20
CA LYS A 291 34.01 18.00 -12.84
C LYS A 291 35.16 17.82 -11.86
N GLN A 292 34.98 16.99 -10.82
CA GLN A 292 35.99 16.73 -9.81
C GLN A 292 37.23 16.04 -10.41
N ALA A 293 37.04 15.09 -11.32
CA ALA A 293 38.13 14.44 -12.05
C ALA A 293 38.91 15.44 -12.92
N SER A 294 38.22 16.34 -13.63
CA SER A 294 38.85 17.41 -14.42
C SER A 294 39.66 18.40 -13.56
N ILE A 295 39.14 18.76 -12.39
CA ILE A 295 39.85 19.62 -11.43
C ILE A 295 41.11 18.92 -10.91
N ASN A 296 41.01 17.63 -10.56
CA ASN A 296 42.15 16.85 -10.08
C ASN A 296 43.21 16.67 -11.16
N GLN A 297 42.80 16.48 -12.43
CA GLN A 297 43.70 16.39 -13.57
C GLN A 297 44.46 17.72 -13.82
N LYS A 298 43.76 18.86 -13.73
CA LYS A 298 44.41 20.18 -13.82
C LYS A 298 45.41 20.43 -12.68
N LYS A 299 45.11 19.95 -11.47
CA LYS A 299 46.05 20.02 -10.32
C LYS A 299 47.29 19.13 -10.50
N THR A 300 47.15 17.96 -11.12
CA THR A 300 48.29 17.07 -11.41
C THR A 300 49.19 17.65 -12.52
N PHE A 301 48.61 18.28 -13.54
CA PHE A 301 49.40 18.99 -14.55
C PHE A 301 50.15 20.21 -13.99
N ALA A 302 49.57 20.93 -13.02
CA ALA A 302 50.24 22.05 -12.36
C ALA A 302 51.44 21.64 -11.49
N HIS A 303 51.53 20.37 -11.07
CA HIS A 303 52.66 19.82 -10.30
C HIS A 303 53.74 19.14 -11.16
N THR A 304 53.59 19.11 -12.48
CA THR A 304 54.52 18.44 -13.40
C THR A 304 55.21 19.41 -14.36
N VAL A 305 55.61 20.60 -13.86
CA VAL A 305 56.55 21.49 -14.57
C VAL A 305 57.93 21.33 -13.92
N PRO A 306 58.95 20.80 -14.62
CA PRO A 306 60.29 20.70 -14.06
C PRO A 306 60.93 22.08 -13.97
N ASN A 307 61.37 22.43 -12.77
CA ASN A 307 62.14 23.63 -12.46
C ASN A 307 63.54 23.50 -13.09
N SER A 308 63.83 24.24 -14.17
CA SER A 308 65.18 24.36 -14.74
C SER A 308 65.68 25.78 -14.50
N ASN A 309 66.41 25.96 -13.39
CA ASN A 309 67.18 27.16 -13.11
C ASN A 309 68.51 26.75 -12.50
N THR A 310 69.52 26.56 -13.36
CA THR A 310 70.93 26.63 -13.01
C THR A 310 71.41 28.09 -13.19
N PRO A 311 72.04 28.73 -12.19
CA PRO A 311 72.47 30.12 -12.30
C PRO A 311 73.95 30.22 -12.66
N SER A 312 74.32 31.15 -13.55
CA SER A 312 75.64 31.78 -13.51
C SER A 312 75.68 33.08 -14.33
N SER A 313 75.91 34.20 -13.65
CA SER A 313 77.01 35.14 -13.94
C SER A 313 76.72 36.51 -13.32
N ALA A 314 77.46 36.84 -12.26
CA ALA A 314 77.66 38.20 -11.79
C ALA A 314 78.98 38.72 -12.39
N ALA A 315 78.92 39.92 -12.96
CA ALA A 315 80.08 40.63 -13.50
C ALA A 315 80.79 41.45 -12.39
N GLN A 316 82.12 41.39 -12.36
CA GLN A 316 82.98 42.48 -11.87
C GLN A 316 84.13 42.69 -12.86
N PRO A 317 84.72 43.91 -12.93
CA PRO A 317 85.53 44.29 -14.09
C PRO A 317 87.05 44.40 -13.81
N ARG A 318 87.80 44.24 -14.92
CA ARG A 318 89.18 44.69 -15.25
C ARG A 318 90.37 44.03 -14.53
N SER A 319 91.24 43.36 -15.29
CA SER A 319 92.56 43.93 -15.67
C SER A 319 93.23 43.23 -16.87
N THR A 320 93.88 44.08 -17.66
CA THR A 320 94.99 43.98 -18.62
C THR A 320 95.76 42.66 -18.91
N ALA A 321 95.99 42.48 -20.22
CA ALA A 321 97.28 42.26 -20.90
C ALA A 321 97.76 40.84 -21.30
N SER A 322 98.01 40.78 -22.62
CA SER A 322 99.19 40.21 -23.30
C SER A 322 99.24 38.73 -23.72
N SER A 323 99.41 38.58 -25.05
CA SER A 323 100.25 37.61 -25.79
C SER A 323 99.91 36.11 -25.65
N SER A 324 100.01 35.25 -26.64
CA SER A 324 100.39 35.33 -28.06
C SER A 324 100.24 33.91 -28.60
N LYS A 325 99.57 33.77 -29.75
CA LYS A 325 99.77 32.82 -30.86
C LYS A 325 99.92 31.30 -30.63
N PRO A 326 99.62 30.49 -31.68
CA PRO A 326 99.08 29.14 -31.56
C PRO A 326 100.06 28.05 -32.02
N GLN A 327 99.76 26.78 -31.74
CA GLN A 327 99.74 25.66 -32.71
C GLN A 327 99.56 24.27 -32.02
N PRO A 328 99.19 23.22 -32.78
CA PRO A 328 98.52 22.00 -32.31
C PRO A 328 99.41 20.75 -32.54
N PRO A 329 98.84 19.56 -32.82
CA PRO A 329 98.51 18.52 -31.86
C PRO A 329 99.49 17.33 -31.90
N ARG A 330 99.49 16.52 -30.83
CA ARG A 330 99.40 15.05 -30.89
C ARG A 330 99.13 14.48 -29.51
#